data_AF-V2WGU8-F1
#
_entry.id   AF-V2WGU8-F1
#
_cell.length_a   1.000
_cell.length_b   1.000
_cell.length_c   1.000
_cell.angle_alpha   90.00
_cell.angle_beta   90.00
_cell.angle_gamma   90.00
#
_symmetry.space_group_name_H-M   'P 1'
#
loop_
_entity.id
_entity.type
_entity.pdbx_description
1 polymer ?
#
loop_
_entity_poly.entity_id
_entity_poly.type
_entity_poly.pdbx_seq_one_letter_code
_entity_poly.pdbx_strand_id
1 'polypeptide(L)'
;MKLIDSSGVPSKALEISENTYAAQCGSNEEYEDDDSKEQPASVWLVEHEHSIQVTKYSSTMQQGNHNTLPFMTMSAFAHFSHYWSQETQVFVDLQSSPAVVNGSVHRYLFDTMVHTDNG
;
A
#
# COMPACT_ATOMS: atom_id res chain seq x y z
N MET A 1 45.87 -22.78 -20.47
CA MET A 1 45.97 -23.23 -19.07
C MET A 1 44.82 -22.59 -18.31
N LYS A 2 43.84 -23.43 -17.93
CA LYS A 2 42.58 -23.24 -17.16
C LYS A 2 41.60 -22.08 -17.48
N LEU A 3 40.41 -22.51 -17.92
CA LEU A 3 39.13 -21.81 -18.15
C LEU A 3 38.38 -21.56 -16.83
N ILE A 4 37.60 -20.46 -16.66
CA ILE A 4 36.13 -20.38 -16.39
C ILE A 4 35.59 -18.94 -16.14
N ASP A 5 34.42 -18.67 -16.77
CA ASP A 5 33.24 -17.79 -16.49
C ASP A 5 33.33 -16.25 -16.26
N SER A 6 32.48 -15.54 -17.03
CA SER A 6 32.14 -14.12 -17.05
C SER A 6 30.86 -13.80 -16.24
N SER A 7 30.97 -13.35 -14.99
CA SER A 7 29.82 -12.73 -14.29
C SER A 7 30.14 -11.95 -13.00
N GLY A 8 31.28 -12.13 -12.34
CA GLY A 8 31.86 -11.15 -11.40
C GLY A 8 31.03 -10.70 -10.18
N VAL A 9 29.88 -11.32 -9.86
CA VAL A 9 29.08 -11.00 -8.68
C VAL A 9 29.38 -12.00 -7.55
N PRO A 10 29.90 -11.57 -6.39
CA PRO A 10 29.78 -12.37 -5.19
C PRO A 10 28.32 -12.38 -4.73
N SER A 11 27.60 -13.47 -5.04
CA SER A 11 26.31 -13.79 -4.44
C SER A 11 26.49 -14.03 -2.94
N LYS A 12 26.26 -12.99 -2.14
CA LYS A 12 25.71 -13.17 -0.80
C LYS A 12 24.24 -12.84 -0.89
N ALA A 13 23.44 -13.88 -1.09
CA ALA A 13 22.02 -13.83 -0.81
C ALA A 13 21.87 -13.33 0.62
N LEU A 14 21.23 -12.18 0.80
CA LEU A 14 20.63 -11.86 2.07
C LEU A 14 19.57 -12.94 2.29
N GLU A 15 19.81 -13.85 3.22
CA GLU A 15 18.76 -14.67 3.81
C GLU A 15 17.79 -13.71 4.51
N ILE A 16 16.77 -13.28 3.76
CA ILE A 16 15.57 -12.73 4.33
C ILE A 16 14.91 -13.92 5.02
N SER A 17 15.00 -13.98 6.36
CA SER A 17 14.20 -14.91 7.13
C SER A 17 12.75 -14.74 6.69
N GLU A 18 12.15 -15.82 6.21
CA GLU A 18 10.76 -15.90 5.79
C GLU A 18 9.81 -15.73 7.00
N ASN A 19 9.82 -14.55 7.61
CA ASN A 19 8.66 -14.06 8.34
C ASN A 19 7.79 -13.36 7.31
N THR A 20 7.22 -14.20 6.44
CA THR A 20 6.13 -13.89 5.54
C THR A 20 4.96 -13.43 6.40
N TYR A 21 4.82 -12.12 6.60
CA TYR A 21 3.54 -11.54 7.00
C TYR A 21 2.64 -11.61 5.78
N ALA A 22 2.12 -12.81 5.52
CA ALA A 22 0.97 -12.96 4.66
C ALA A 22 -0.12 -12.03 5.24
N ALA A 23 -0.61 -11.10 4.43
CA ALA A 23 -1.93 -10.57 4.68
C ALA A 23 -2.86 -11.80 4.72
N GLN A 24 -3.27 -12.18 5.93
CA GLN A 24 -4.21 -13.26 6.15
C GLN A 24 -5.58 -12.74 5.71
N CYS A 25 -5.77 -12.68 4.39
CA CYS A 25 -7.09 -12.62 3.80
C CYS A 25 -7.78 -13.92 4.19
N GLY A 26 -8.86 -13.80 4.97
CA GLY A 26 -9.47 -14.88 5.73
C GLY A 26 -9.50 -16.21 4.99
N SER A 27 -8.83 -17.21 5.55
CA SER A 27 -9.20 -18.59 5.30
C SER A 27 -10.66 -18.74 5.76
N ASN A 28 -11.51 -19.31 4.90
CA ASN A 28 -12.82 -19.82 5.30
C ASN A 28 -12.63 -21.05 6.19
N GLU A 29 -12.01 -20.87 7.36
CA GLU A 29 -12.14 -21.83 8.43
C GLU A 29 -13.54 -21.60 8.99
N GLU A 30 -14.42 -22.59 8.82
CA GLU A 30 -15.67 -22.68 9.55
C GLU A 30 -15.30 -22.58 11.04
N TYR A 31 -15.54 -21.41 11.62
CA TYR A 31 -15.48 -21.23 13.06
C TYR A 31 -16.56 -22.14 13.64
N GLU A 32 -16.16 -23.25 14.27
CA GLU A 32 -17.04 -23.91 15.22
C GLU A 32 -17.38 -22.85 16.28
N ASP A 33 -18.67 -22.47 16.29
CA ASP A 33 -19.25 -21.47 17.19
C ASP A 33 -19.23 -22.02 18.62
N ASP A 34 -18.05 -21.98 19.24
CA ASP A 34 -17.86 -22.21 20.65
C ASP A 34 -18.37 -20.96 21.39
N ASP A 35 -19.68 -20.94 21.65
CA ASP A 35 -20.48 -19.93 22.39
C ASP A 35 -19.92 -19.60 23.81
N SER A 36 -18.83 -20.26 24.22
CA SER A 36 -18.13 -20.03 25.49
C SER A 36 -16.99 -19.01 25.42
N LYS A 37 -16.60 -18.52 24.24
CA LYS A 37 -15.52 -17.53 24.10
C LYS A 37 -16.07 -16.11 24.08
N GLU A 38 -15.70 -15.33 25.10
CA GLU A 38 -15.96 -13.90 25.18
C GLU A 38 -15.37 -13.21 23.93
N GLN A 39 -16.23 -12.77 23.01
CA GLN A 39 -15.78 -12.12 21.79
C GLN A 39 -15.07 -10.81 22.13
N PRO A 40 -13.94 -10.50 21.47
CA PRO A 40 -13.26 -9.23 21.70
C PRO A 40 -14.21 -8.08 21.38
N ALA A 41 -14.33 -7.12 22.29
CA ALA A 41 -15.23 -5.97 22.14
C ALA A 41 -14.90 -5.09 20.93
N SER A 42 -13.67 -5.16 20.40
CA SER A 42 -13.23 -4.44 19.21
C SER A 42 -11.99 -5.08 18.58
N VAL A 43 -11.86 -4.96 17.25
CA VAL A 43 -10.66 -5.32 16.49
C VAL A 43 -10.01 -4.04 15.99
N TRP A 44 -8.70 -3.89 16.20
CA TRP A 44 -7.92 -2.72 15.79
C TRP A 44 -7.00 -3.06 14.62
N LEU A 45 -6.91 -2.14 13.65
CA LEU A 45 -5.91 -2.18 12.59
C LEU A 45 -4.67 -1.40 13.06
N VAL A 46 -3.48 -1.97 12.90
CA VAL A 46 -2.21 -1.35 13.28
C VAL A 46 -1.33 -1.23 12.05
N GLU A 47 -0.82 -0.02 11.80
CA GLU A 47 0.18 0.26 10.76
C GLU A 47 1.44 0.89 11.37
N HIS A 48 2.47 1.08 10.55
CA HIS A 48 3.71 1.72 11.00
C HIS A 48 3.49 3.20 11.31
N GLU A 49 4.19 3.73 12.31
CA GLU A 49 4.15 5.17 12.58
C GLU A 49 4.70 5.98 11.39
N HIS A 50 3.95 7.01 11.01
CA HIS A 50 4.27 7.89 9.90
C HIS A 50 4.67 9.29 10.37
N SER A 51 5.35 10.04 9.49
CA SER A 51 5.61 11.45 9.74
C SER A 51 4.30 12.22 9.90
N ILE A 52 4.26 13.15 10.87
CA ILE A 52 3.12 14.05 11.10
C ILE A 52 2.86 15.01 9.92
N GLN A 53 3.80 15.12 8.97
CA GLN A 53 3.65 15.97 7.80
C GLN A 53 2.83 15.25 6.73
N VAL A 54 1.56 15.61 6.62
CA VAL A 54 0.64 15.04 5.63
C VAL A 54 0.47 15.99 4.45
N THR A 55 0.60 15.45 3.24
CA THR A 55 0.21 16.11 2.00
C THR A 55 -1.06 15.46 1.46
N LYS A 56 -2.15 16.21 1.41
CA LYS A 56 -3.43 15.79 0.81
C LYS A 56 -3.48 16.19 -0.67
N TYR A 57 -3.67 15.22 -1.56
CA TYR A 57 -3.70 15.41 -3.01
C TYR A 57 -5.12 15.47 -3.57
N SER A 58 -6.01 14.65 -3.01
CA SER A 58 -7.44 14.68 -3.30
C SER A 58 -8.23 14.49 -2.02
N SER A 59 -9.48 14.94 -2.06
CA SER A 59 -10.54 14.60 -1.12
C SER A 59 -11.45 13.56 -1.78
N THR A 60 -12.45 13.07 -1.05
CA THR A 60 -13.46 12.13 -1.56
C THR A 60 -14.23 12.67 -2.77
N MET A 61 -14.51 13.98 -2.79
CA MET A 61 -15.37 14.62 -3.80
C MET A 61 -14.65 15.65 -4.67
N GLN A 62 -13.41 15.97 -4.35
CA GLN A 62 -12.68 17.04 -5.03
C GLN A 62 -11.22 16.66 -5.16
N GLN A 63 -10.67 16.86 -6.36
CA GLN A 63 -9.24 16.78 -6.56
C GLN A 63 -8.58 18.12 -6.21
N GLY A 64 -7.47 18.08 -5.47
CA GLY A 64 -6.63 19.25 -5.25
C GLY A 64 -5.99 19.67 -6.57
N ASN A 65 -6.16 20.93 -6.96
CA ASN A 65 -5.68 21.42 -8.25
C ASN A 65 -4.39 22.23 -8.06
N HIS A 66 -3.25 21.52 -8.09
CA HIS A 66 -1.93 22.13 -8.00
C HIS A 66 -1.04 21.63 -9.13
N ASN A 67 -0.40 22.55 -9.86
CA ASN A 67 0.49 22.24 -10.98
C ASN A 67 1.91 21.88 -10.51
N THR A 68 2.02 20.98 -9.53
CA THR A 68 3.30 20.43 -9.08
C THR A 68 3.40 18.97 -9.50
N LEU A 69 4.63 18.49 -9.74
CA LEU A 69 4.85 17.12 -10.20
C LEU A 69 4.17 16.07 -9.30
N PRO A 70 4.25 16.14 -7.95
CA PRO A 70 3.57 15.16 -7.09
C PRO A 70 2.05 15.15 -7.26
N PHE A 71 1.41 16.31 -7.38
CA PHE A 71 -0.04 16.40 -7.58
C PHE A 71 -0.46 15.86 -8.95
N MET A 72 0.31 16.16 -10.00
CA MET A 72 0.08 15.60 -11.33
C MET A 72 0.27 14.08 -11.35
N THR A 73 1.28 13.57 -10.66
CA THR A 73 1.48 12.12 -10.50
C THR A 73 0.30 11.45 -9.80
N MET A 74 -0.20 12.04 -8.70
CA MET A 74 -1.35 11.47 -7.97
C MET A 74 -2.65 11.57 -8.78
N SER A 75 -2.85 12.66 -9.53
CA SER A 75 -3.94 12.78 -10.50
C SER A 75 -3.88 11.70 -11.57
N ALA A 76 -2.69 11.48 -12.15
CA ALA A 76 -2.48 10.49 -13.18
C ALA A 76 -2.68 9.07 -12.62
N PHE A 77 -2.27 8.81 -11.37
CA PHE A 77 -2.53 7.54 -10.68
C PHE A 77 -4.02 7.29 -10.47
N ALA A 78 -4.79 8.27 -9.97
CA ALA A 78 -6.23 8.13 -9.82
C ALA A 78 -6.90 7.83 -11.17
N HIS A 79 -6.57 8.58 -12.22
CA HIS A 79 -7.09 8.34 -13.56
C HIS A 79 -6.69 6.97 -14.13
N PHE A 80 -5.43 6.57 -13.93
CA PHE A 80 -4.94 5.24 -14.32
C PHE A 80 -5.71 4.13 -13.61
N SER A 81 -5.98 4.26 -12.30
CA SER A 81 -6.72 3.25 -11.54
C SER A 81 -8.13 3.03 -12.08
N HIS A 82 -8.81 4.11 -12.46
CA HIS A 82 -10.12 4.07 -13.11
C HIS A 82 -10.06 3.40 -14.48
N TYR A 83 -9.09 3.79 -15.31
CA TYR A 83 -8.92 3.16 -16.61
C TYR A 83 -8.58 1.66 -16.50
N TRP A 84 -7.66 1.31 -15.60
CA TRP A 84 -7.20 -0.05 -15.40
C TRP A 84 -8.30 -0.97 -14.85
N SER A 85 -9.17 -0.44 -13.99
CA SER A 85 -10.32 -1.15 -13.45
C SER A 85 -11.50 -1.25 -14.41
N GLN A 86 -11.32 -0.90 -15.69
CA GLN A 86 -12.41 -0.83 -16.68
C GLN A 86 -13.55 0.09 -16.22
N GLU A 87 -13.18 1.21 -15.61
CA GLU A 87 -14.10 2.26 -15.16
C GLU A 87 -15.00 1.83 -13.99
N THR A 88 -14.61 0.82 -13.21
CA THR A 88 -15.40 0.31 -12.07
C THR A 88 -14.94 0.82 -10.72
N GLN A 89 -13.67 1.24 -10.61
CA GLN A 89 -13.05 1.65 -9.34
C GLN A 89 -12.09 2.82 -9.53
N VAL A 90 -12.15 3.80 -8.65
CA VAL A 90 -11.20 4.92 -8.63
C VAL A 90 -10.71 5.19 -7.22
N PHE A 91 -9.38 5.28 -7.06
CA PHE A 91 -8.80 5.73 -5.80
C PHE A 91 -9.04 7.23 -5.59
N VAL A 92 -9.54 7.57 -4.42
CA VAL A 92 -9.80 8.94 -3.95
C VAL A 92 -9.25 9.12 -2.53
N ASP A 93 -9.37 10.36 -2.02
CA ASP A 93 -8.77 10.77 -0.74
C ASP A 93 -7.27 10.45 -0.65
N LEU A 94 -6.55 10.65 -1.75
CA LEU A 94 -5.13 10.36 -1.83
C LEU A 94 -4.36 11.33 -0.94
N GLN A 95 -3.67 10.79 0.06
CA GLN A 95 -2.80 11.53 0.97
C GLN A 95 -1.52 10.76 1.23
N SER A 96 -0.44 11.48 1.53
CA SER A 96 0.86 10.86 1.84
C SER A 96 1.61 11.56 2.94
N SER A 97 2.54 10.82 3.54
CA SER A 97 3.59 11.34 4.41
C SER A 97 4.97 11.00 3.83
N PRO A 98 6.00 11.83 4.07
CA PRO A 98 7.36 11.48 3.70
C PRO A 98 7.88 10.34 4.60
N ALA A 99 8.54 9.37 3.99
CA ALA A 99 9.20 8.26 4.67
C ALA A 99 10.61 8.06 4.11
N VAL A 100 11.58 7.75 4.98
CA VAL A 100 12.94 7.42 4.54
C VAL A 100 13.04 5.89 4.41
N VAL A 101 13.24 5.41 3.20
CA VAL A 101 13.43 3.98 2.92
C VAL A 101 14.79 3.82 2.25
N ASN A 102 15.68 3.01 2.86
CA ASN A 102 17.04 2.76 2.36
C ASN A 102 17.84 4.04 2.04
N GLY A 103 17.68 5.08 2.87
CA GLY A 103 18.37 6.37 2.69
C GLY A 103 17.77 7.31 1.64
N SER A 104 16.69 6.90 0.95
CA SER A 104 15.96 7.74 -0.01
C SER A 104 14.64 8.23 0.60
N VAL A 105 14.20 9.44 0.21
CA VAL A 105 12.89 9.98 0.63
C VAL A 105 11.82 9.51 -0.34
N HIS A 106 10.86 8.77 0.19
CA HIS A 106 9.67 8.28 -0.51
C HIS A 106 8.41 8.94 0.05
N ARG A 107 7.30 8.76 -0.65
CA ARG A 107 5.97 9.14 -0.17
C ARG A 107 5.17 7.88 0.08
N TYR A 108 4.73 7.69 1.31
CA TYR A 108 3.87 6.58 1.70
C TYR A 108 2.41 7.03 1.63
N LEU A 109 1.59 6.30 0.86
CA LEU A 109 0.15 6.53 0.79
C LEU A 109 -0.53 5.75 1.91
N PHE A 110 -1.48 6.37 2.59
CA PHE A 110 -2.24 5.75 3.68
C PHE A 110 -3.68 6.27 3.66
N ASP A 111 -4.58 5.51 4.30
CA ASP A 111 -6.00 5.87 4.45
C ASP A 111 -6.65 6.27 3.11
N THR A 112 -6.41 5.46 2.08
CA THR A 112 -6.98 5.68 0.75
C THR A 112 -8.42 5.19 0.72
N MET A 113 -9.28 5.93 0.03
CA MET A 113 -10.64 5.50 -0.28
C MET A 113 -10.75 5.05 -1.74
N VAL A 114 -11.73 4.19 -2.03
CA VAL A 114 -12.06 3.76 -3.39
C VAL A 114 -13.55 4.00 -3.61
N HIS A 115 -13.89 4.74 -4.67
CA HIS A 115 -15.26 4.75 -5.16
C HIS A 115 -15.46 3.57 -6.09
N THR A 116 -16.61 2.93 -6.00
CA THR A 116 -17.04 1.90 -6.95
C THR A 116 -18.23 2.40 -7.77
N ASP A 117 -18.43 1.82 -8.95
CA ASP A 117 -19.59 2.08 -9.79
C ASP A 117 -20.92 1.66 -9.14
N ASN A 118 -20.89 0.77 -8.15
CA ASN A 118 -22.05 0.30 -7.40
C ASN A 118 -22.40 1.16 -6.18
N GLY A 119 -21.68 2.28 -5.97
CA GLY A 119 -21.79 3.13 -4.77
C GLY A 119 -20.94 2.62 -3.62
#